data_AF-H1HQW4-F1
#
_entry.id   AF-H1HQW4-F1
#
_cell.length_a   1.000
_cell.length_b   1.000
_cell.length_c   1.000
_cell.angle_alpha   90.00
_cell.angle_beta   90.00
_cell.angle_gamma   90.00
#
_symmetry.space_group_name_H-M   'P 1'
#
loop_
_entity.id
_entity.type
_entity.pdbx_description
1 polymer ?
#
loop_
_entity_poly.entity_id
_entity_poly.type
_entity_poly.pdbx_seq_one_letter_code
_entity_poly.pdbx_strand_id
1 'polypeptide(L)'
;MPTCSSVSARVKQAFFFQIDRIIDWIPIRSIIAIAYTKGHKSRGCPGYDGLVLFKTVLLHTWYGLSDVEVEEQVNDRLSYNRFVGLGMEDAVPNSTTVCRFWNTLVEAGLYDMILDKINHKLKEKDIIVRHDAIVETSIIDTPHRPRGCREYEVVEDHHEEDGRETLQEAMLKEVVKSNVDEDARWNKKMEKLHFGYKRHTVTDENRLVLAEETTAANESGIKHLETPLKKAGLPQGRPVYADKG
;
A
#
# COMPACT_ATOMS: atom_id res chain seq x y z
N MET A 1 -13.38 15.49 -35.38
CA MET A 1 -12.58 14.34 -34.91
C MET A 1 -12.23 14.57 -33.45
N PRO A 2 -12.67 13.73 -32.50
CA PRO A 2 -12.26 13.89 -31.11
C PRO A 2 -10.80 13.46 -30.95
N THR A 3 -10.02 14.27 -30.25
CA THR A 3 -8.62 13.99 -29.93
C THR A 3 -8.50 12.80 -28.97
N CYS A 4 -7.46 11.99 -29.14
CA CYS A 4 -7.18 10.73 -28.43
C CYS A 4 -7.28 10.84 -26.89
N SER A 5 -7.03 12.03 -26.33
CA SER A 5 -7.13 12.32 -24.90
C SER A 5 -8.56 12.22 -24.33
N SER A 6 -9.59 12.50 -25.15
CA SER A 6 -10.99 12.51 -24.71
C SER A 6 -11.61 11.10 -24.56
N VAL A 7 -11.07 10.12 -25.29
CA VAL A 7 -11.54 8.73 -25.24
C VAL A 7 -11.07 8.05 -23.96
N SER A 8 -9.81 8.27 -23.56
CA SER A 8 -9.23 7.72 -22.32
C SER A 8 -9.97 8.16 -21.06
N ALA A 9 -10.37 9.44 -20.96
CA ALA A 9 -11.11 9.96 -19.82
C ALA A 9 -12.53 9.37 -19.70
N ARG A 10 -13.24 9.20 -20.84
CA ARG A 10 -14.59 8.61 -20.87
C ARG A 10 -14.60 7.14 -20.48
N VAL A 11 -13.60 6.36 -20.92
CA VAL A 11 -13.46 4.94 -20.56
C VAL A 11 -13.21 4.78 -19.06
N LYS A 12 -12.35 5.62 -18.47
CA LYS A 12 -12.06 5.59 -17.01
C LYS A 12 -13.25 6.02 -16.16
N GLN A 13 -14.04 7.00 -16.59
CA GLN A 13 -15.24 7.42 -15.87
C GLN A 13 -16.32 6.32 -15.85
N ALA A 14 -16.45 5.56 -16.94
CA ALA A 14 -17.35 4.41 -17.01
C ALA A 14 -16.92 3.28 -16.07
N PHE A 15 -15.60 3.03 -15.94
CA PHE A 15 -15.04 2.02 -15.04
C PHE A 15 -15.42 2.28 -13.57
N PHE A 16 -15.13 3.47 -13.04
CA PHE A 16 -15.44 3.78 -11.63
C PHE A 16 -16.92 3.69 -11.30
N PHE A 17 -17.78 4.14 -12.22
CA PHE A 17 -19.22 4.06 -12.05
C PHE A 17 -19.74 2.62 -12.06
N GLN A 18 -19.15 1.77 -12.92
CA GLN A 18 -19.47 0.34 -12.93
C GLN A 18 -19.04 -0.30 -11.62
N ILE A 19 -17.80 -0.08 -11.19
CA ILE A 19 -17.27 -0.65 -9.94
C ILE A 19 -18.09 -0.21 -8.73
N ASP A 20 -18.42 1.07 -8.62
CA ASP A 20 -19.23 1.62 -7.53
C ASP A 20 -20.64 1.01 -7.48
N ARG A 21 -21.20 0.62 -8.63
CA ARG A 21 -22.49 -0.07 -8.73
C ARG A 21 -22.37 -1.58 -8.48
N ILE A 22 -21.20 -2.17 -8.73
CA ILE A 22 -20.98 -3.61 -8.61
C ILE A 22 -20.69 -4.00 -7.17
N ILE A 23 -19.87 -3.20 -6.48
CA ILE A 23 -19.42 -3.43 -5.11
C ILE A 23 -20.49 -2.89 -4.15
N ASP A 24 -20.92 -3.73 -3.22
CA ASP A 24 -21.71 -3.25 -2.09
C ASP A 24 -20.78 -2.69 -1.00
N TRP A 25 -20.77 -1.37 -0.86
CA TRP A 25 -19.89 -0.69 0.08
C TRP A 25 -20.41 -0.70 1.53
N ILE A 26 -21.68 -1.04 1.77
CA ILE A 26 -22.27 -1.12 3.11
C ILE A 26 -21.52 -2.13 4.00
N PRO A 27 -21.36 -3.40 3.61
CA PRO A 27 -20.63 -4.37 4.42
C PRO A 27 -19.14 -4.00 4.58
N ILE A 28 -18.54 -3.38 3.57
CA ILE A 28 -17.14 -2.92 3.62
C ILE A 28 -17.01 -1.82 4.67
N ARG A 29 -17.94 -0.86 4.70
CA ARG A 29 -17.98 0.21 5.71
C ARG A 29 -18.07 -0.36 7.12
N SER A 30 -18.89 -1.38 7.34
CA SER A 30 -19.00 -2.05 8.64
C SER A 30 -17.69 -2.71 9.07
N ILE A 31 -16.96 -3.34 8.15
CA ILE A 31 -15.65 -3.94 8.44
C ILE A 31 -14.62 -2.85 8.78
N ILE A 32 -14.56 -1.77 7.98
CA ILE A 32 -13.66 -0.65 8.21
C ILE A 32 -13.94 0.00 9.58
N ALA A 33 -15.20 0.13 9.98
CA ALA A 33 -15.59 0.72 11.25
C ALA A 33 -15.04 -0.03 12.47
N ILE A 34 -14.69 -1.32 12.34
CA ILE A 34 -14.07 -2.12 13.41
C ILE A 34 -12.68 -1.58 13.76
N ALA A 35 -11.86 -1.26 12.75
CA ALA A 35 -10.50 -0.75 12.96
C ALA A 35 -10.43 0.78 13.00
N TYR A 36 -11.32 1.47 12.28
CA TYR A 36 -11.30 2.93 12.14
C TYR A 36 -12.56 3.58 12.71
N THR A 37 -12.54 3.85 14.02
CA THR A 37 -13.60 4.57 14.75
C THR A 37 -13.38 6.10 14.80
N LYS A 38 -12.27 6.59 14.24
CA LYS A 38 -11.82 8.00 14.36
C LYS A 38 -12.78 9.03 13.75
N GLY A 39 -13.76 8.63 12.93
CA GLY A 39 -14.81 9.51 12.42
C GLY A 39 -15.78 10.06 13.49
N HIS A 40 -15.83 9.47 14.70
CA HIS A 40 -16.76 9.85 15.78
C HIS A 40 -16.06 10.46 17.00
N LYS A 41 -15.07 11.35 16.81
CA LYS A 41 -14.50 12.10 17.94
C LYS A 41 -15.29 13.38 18.20
N SER A 42 -15.89 13.50 19.39
CA SER A 42 -16.69 14.66 19.82
C SER A 42 -15.91 15.96 20.05
N ARG A 43 -14.61 16.03 19.70
CA ARG A 43 -13.77 17.22 19.91
C ARG A 43 -12.69 17.32 18.82
N GLY A 44 -12.86 18.26 17.89
CA GLY A 44 -11.97 18.51 16.75
C GLY A 44 -12.70 18.52 15.39
N CYS A 45 -11.99 18.86 14.31
CA CYS A 45 -12.50 18.71 12.94
C CYS A 45 -12.90 17.23 12.72
N PRO A 46 -14.11 16.94 12.21
CA PRO A 46 -14.53 15.56 11.98
C PRO A 46 -13.52 14.85 11.07
N GLY A 47 -13.08 13.66 11.49
CA GLY A 47 -12.19 12.85 10.66
C GLY A 47 -12.88 12.43 9.36
N TYR A 48 -12.09 12.19 8.31
CA TYR A 48 -12.60 11.66 7.04
C TYR A 48 -13.37 10.35 7.25
N ASP A 49 -14.41 10.11 6.45
CA ASP A 49 -15.11 8.82 6.44
C ASP A 49 -14.12 7.71 6.07
N GLY A 50 -14.15 6.60 6.80
CA GLY A 50 -13.29 5.45 6.51
C GLY A 50 -13.50 4.90 5.10
N LEU A 51 -14.71 5.06 4.54
CA LEU A 51 -15.00 4.67 3.16
C LEU A 51 -14.32 5.57 2.12
N VAL A 52 -14.26 6.88 2.38
CA VAL A 52 -13.52 7.85 1.54
C VAL A 52 -12.04 7.48 1.53
N LEU A 53 -11.44 7.29 2.71
CA LEU A 53 -10.03 6.91 2.83
C LEU A 53 -9.75 5.58 2.12
N PHE A 54 -10.62 4.58 2.28
CA PHE A 54 -10.46 3.28 1.62
C PHE A 54 -10.55 3.37 0.10
N LYS A 55 -11.48 4.15 -0.43
CA LYS A 55 -11.57 4.36 -1.88
C LYS A 55 -10.35 5.10 -2.43
N THR A 56 -9.77 6.04 -1.67
CA THR A 56 -8.49 6.67 -2.02
C THR A 56 -7.36 5.65 -2.06
N VAL A 57 -7.30 4.74 -1.08
CA VAL A 57 -6.34 3.61 -1.09
C VAL A 57 -6.55 2.72 -2.32
N LEU A 58 -7.80 2.39 -2.68
CA LEU A 58 -8.06 1.60 -3.89
C LEU A 58 -7.56 2.30 -5.17
N LEU A 59 -7.73 3.62 -5.28
CA LEU A 59 -7.17 4.39 -6.41
C LEU A 59 -5.65 4.36 -6.43
N HIS A 60 -5.02 4.51 -5.26
CA HIS A 60 -3.58 4.39 -5.10
C HIS A 60 -3.09 3.02 -5.60
N THR A 61 -3.76 1.93 -5.22
CA THR A 61 -3.36 0.57 -5.59
C THR A 61 -3.68 0.20 -7.04
N TRP A 62 -4.86 0.55 -7.59
CA TRP A 62 -5.22 0.24 -9.00
C TRP A 62 -4.36 0.98 -10.03
N TYR A 63 -3.86 2.17 -9.69
CA TYR A 63 -3.08 2.99 -10.62
C TYR A 63 -1.60 3.06 -10.27
N GLY A 64 -1.14 2.36 -9.23
CA GLY A 64 0.26 2.36 -8.81
C GLY A 64 0.78 3.77 -8.47
N LEU A 65 -0.10 4.64 -7.99
CA LEU A 65 0.27 6.02 -7.66
C LEU A 65 1.14 6.02 -6.39
N SER A 66 1.90 7.09 -6.14
CA SER A 66 2.45 7.37 -4.81
C SER A 66 1.45 8.10 -3.92
N ASP A 67 1.73 8.17 -2.61
CA ASP A 67 0.86 8.83 -1.64
C ASP A 67 0.62 10.32 -1.96
N VAL A 68 1.63 11.01 -2.51
CA VAL A 68 1.51 12.42 -2.93
C VAL A 68 0.71 12.53 -4.23
N GLU A 69 0.97 11.63 -5.18
CA GLU A 69 0.25 11.64 -6.45
C GLU A 69 -1.23 11.28 -6.28
N VAL A 70 -1.60 10.39 -5.36
CA VAL A 70 -3.03 10.09 -5.14
C VAL A 70 -3.77 11.31 -4.60
N GLU A 71 -3.15 12.10 -3.72
CA GLU A 71 -3.71 13.36 -3.22
C GLU A 71 -3.93 14.36 -4.37
N GLU A 72 -2.90 14.61 -5.17
CA GLU A 72 -2.97 15.52 -6.33
C GLU A 72 -4.00 15.05 -7.35
N GLN A 73 -4.01 13.76 -7.69
CA GLN A 73 -4.92 13.21 -8.70
C GLN A 73 -6.38 13.22 -8.24
N VAL A 74 -6.65 13.02 -6.95
CA VAL A 74 -8.01 13.13 -6.40
C VAL A 74 -8.48 14.59 -6.42
N ASN A 75 -7.58 15.55 -6.21
CA ASN A 75 -7.90 16.98 -6.31
C ASN A 75 -8.14 17.43 -7.76
N ASP A 76 -7.30 16.99 -8.69
CA ASP A 76 -7.33 17.46 -10.08
C ASP A 76 -8.37 16.75 -10.96
N ARG A 77 -8.66 15.47 -10.68
CA ARG A 77 -9.58 14.67 -11.51
C ARG A 77 -10.93 14.50 -10.85
N LEU A 78 -11.94 15.16 -11.42
CA LEU A 78 -13.35 15.02 -11.04
C LEU A 78 -13.83 13.56 -11.02
N SER A 79 -13.30 12.69 -11.88
CA SER A 79 -13.64 11.26 -11.86
C SER A 79 -13.17 10.56 -10.59
N TYR A 80 -12.00 10.92 -10.06
CA TYR A 80 -11.43 10.33 -8.85
C TYR A 80 -12.11 10.90 -7.62
N ASN A 81 -12.26 12.23 -7.57
CA ASN A 81 -13.03 12.94 -6.55
C ASN A 81 -14.45 12.33 -6.37
N ARG A 82 -15.17 12.15 -7.50
CA ARG A 82 -16.51 11.55 -7.51
C ARG A 82 -16.51 10.08 -7.09
N PHE A 83 -15.51 9.29 -7.50
CA PHE A 83 -15.43 7.88 -7.12
C PHE A 83 -15.25 7.73 -5.60
N VAL A 84 -14.32 8.49 -5.03
CA VAL A 84 -14.01 8.53 -3.59
C VAL A 84 -15.24 8.98 -2.78
N GLY A 85 -16.12 9.79 -3.40
CA GLY A 85 -17.35 10.28 -2.78
C GLY A 85 -17.17 11.63 -2.10
N LEU A 86 -16.16 12.41 -2.51
CA LEU A 86 -15.99 13.79 -2.10
C LEU A 86 -16.87 14.70 -2.98
N GLY A 87 -17.40 15.76 -2.38
CA GLY A 87 -17.98 16.90 -3.08
C GLY A 87 -16.90 17.78 -3.71
N MET A 88 -17.31 18.67 -4.62
CA MET A 88 -16.40 19.61 -5.29
C MET A 88 -15.70 20.58 -4.32
N GLU A 89 -16.30 20.84 -3.16
CA GLU A 89 -15.79 21.76 -2.14
C GLU A 89 -15.19 21.02 -0.93
N ASP A 90 -15.26 19.70 -0.91
CA ASP A 90 -14.75 18.91 0.20
C ASP A 90 -13.22 18.85 0.17
N ALA A 91 -12.60 18.94 1.34
CA ALA A 91 -11.16 18.80 1.47
C ALA A 91 -10.71 17.38 1.06
N VAL A 92 -9.64 17.29 0.27
CA VAL A 92 -9.05 16.00 -0.10
C VAL A 92 -8.20 15.48 1.08
N PRO A 93 -8.30 14.18 1.42
CA PRO A 93 -7.44 13.59 2.43
C PRO A 93 -5.97 13.71 2.06
N ASN A 94 -5.19 14.34 2.93
CA ASN A 94 -3.74 14.42 2.74
C ASN A 94 -3.14 13.00 2.70
N SER A 95 -2.12 12.82 1.88
CA SER A 95 -1.24 11.64 1.75
C SER A 95 -0.94 10.93 3.07
N THR A 96 -0.50 11.67 4.09
CA THR A 96 -0.19 11.13 5.42
C THR A 96 -1.40 10.51 6.15
N THR A 97 -2.61 11.01 5.90
CA THR A 97 -3.84 10.47 6.50
C THR A 97 -4.22 9.16 5.82
N VAL A 98 -4.07 9.08 4.50
CA VAL A 98 -4.31 7.87 3.70
C VAL A 98 -3.34 6.77 4.12
N CYS A 99 -2.05 7.08 4.21
CA CYS A 99 -1.01 6.15 4.64
C CYS A 99 -1.28 5.57 6.05
N ARG A 100 -1.59 6.43 7.03
CA ARG A 100 -1.94 6.00 8.40
C ARG A 100 -3.17 5.09 8.44
N PHE A 101 -4.18 5.41 7.63
CA PHE A 101 -5.39 4.60 7.53
C PHE A 101 -5.09 3.23 6.94
N TRP A 102 -4.30 3.17 5.87
CA TRP A 102 -3.89 1.91 5.25
C TRP A 102 -3.10 1.03 6.24
N ASN A 103 -2.09 1.57 6.92
CA ASN A 103 -1.35 0.83 7.95
C ASN A 103 -2.29 0.27 9.03
N THR A 104 -3.26 1.07 9.50
CA THR A 104 -4.25 0.62 10.49
C THR A 104 -5.07 -0.58 9.99
N LEU A 105 -5.44 -0.62 8.70
CA LEU A 105 -6.18 -1.74 8.12
C LEU A 105 -5.31 -2.99 7.91
N VAL A 106 -4.05 -2.80 7.54
CA VAL A 106 -3.08 -3.89 7.33
C VAL A 106 -2.71 -4.53 8.67
N GLU A 107 -2.38 -3.74 9.69
CA GLU A 107 -2.09 -4.23 11.05
C GLU A 107 -3.27 -5.00 11.66
N ALA A 108 -4.50 -4.59 11.34
CA ALA A 108 -5.71 -5.28 11.77
C ALA A 108 -6.07 -6.52 10.91
N GLY A 109 -5.31 -6.82 9.85
CA GLY A 109 -5.59 -7.91 8.91
C GLY A 109 -6.90 -7.74 8.12
N LEU A 110 -7.48 -6.54 8.11
CA LEU A 110 -8.76 -6.26 7.46
C LEU A 110 -8.61 -5.94 5.97
N TYR A 111 -7.46 -5.38 5.57
CA TYR A 111 -7.23 -4.99 4.19
C TYR A 111 -7.34 -6.19 3.23
N ASP A 112 -6.60 -7.27 3.49
CA ASP A 112 -6.65 -8.51 2.71
C ASP A 112 -8.07 -9.11 2.68
N MET A 113 -8.76 -9.13 3.83
CA MET A 113 -10.13 -9.62 3.93
C MET A 113 -11.13 -8.82 3.09
N ILE A 114 -11.00 -7.48 3.06
CA ILE A 114 -11.87 -6.62 2.26
C ILE A 114 -11.57 -6.83 0.78
N LEU A 115 -10.29 -6.88 0.40
CA LEU A 115 -9.86 -7.10 -0.97
C LEU A 115 -10.38 -8.45 -1.50
N ASP A 116 -10.30 -9.51 -0.70
CA ASP A 116 -10.83 -10.83 -1.03
C ASP A 116 -12.35 -10.81 -1.25
N LYS A 117 -13.10 -10.09 -0.41
CA LYS A 117 -14.55 -9.91 -0.59
C LYS A 117 -14.88 -9.18 -1.89
N ILE A 118 -14.15 -8.11 -2.20
CA ILE A 118 -14.30 -7.37 -3.46
C ILE A 118 -14.00 -8.30 -4.64
N ASN A 119 -12.88 -9.01 -4.60
CA ASN A 119 -12.46 -9.94 -5.64
C ASN A 119 -13.44 -11.10 -5.82
N HIS A 120 -14.02 -11.63 -4.75
CA HIS A 120 -15.07 -12.64 -4.84
C HIS A 120 -16.31 -12.11 -5.56
N LYS A 121 -16.75 -10.88 -5.26
CA LYS A 121 -17.91 -10.27 -5.91
C LYS A 121 -17.66 -9.95 -7.38
N LEU A 122 -16.45 -9.51 -7.71
CA LEU A 122 -16.04 -9.27 -9.08
C LEU A 122 -15.89 -10.58 -9.88
N LYS A 123 -15.44 -11.66 -9.24
CA LYS A 123 -15.42 -13.02 -9.81
C LYS A 123 -16.82 -13.57 -10.08
N GLU A 124 -17.78 -13.38 -9.16
CA GLU A 124 -19.18 -13.81 -9.34
C GLU A 124 -19.85 -13.16 -10.56
N LYS A 125 -19.47 -11.91 -10.90
CA LYS A 125 -20.02 -11.18 -12.05
C LYS A 125 -19.22 -11.35 -13.34
N ASP A 126 -18.18 -12.20 -13.33
CA ASP A 126 -17.28 -12.47 -14.47
C ASP A 126 -16.56 -11.21 -15.00
N ILE A 127 -16.31 -10.22 -14.12
CA ILE A 127 -15.70 -8.94 -14.49
C ILE A 127 -14.18 -8.98 -14.35
N ILE A 128 -13.67 -9.78 -13.40
CA ILE A 128 -12.25 -10.10 -13.37
C ILE A 128 -11.98 -11.06 -14.51
N VAL A 129 -11.36 -10.53 -15.55
CA VAL A 129 -10.99 -11.31 -16.73
C VAL A 129 -9.81 -12.18 -16.33
N ARG A 130 -10.09 -13.48 -16.23
CA ARG A 130 -9.20 -14.53 -15.73
C ARG A 130 -8.00 -14.84 -16.64
N HIS A 131 -7.58 -13.93 -17.49
CA HIS A 131 -6.69 -14.24 -18.61
C HIS A 131 -5.22 -14.00 -18.24
N ASP A 132 -4.87 -12.84 -17.66
CA ASP A 132 -3.49 -12.46 -17.35
C ASP A 132 -3.33 -11.83 -15.96
N ALA A 133 -2.16 -12.02 -15.33
CA ALA A 133 -1.79 -11.37 -14.06
C ALA A 133 -0.54 -10.49 -14.25
N ILE A 134 -0.63 -9.24 -13.81
CA ILE A 134 0.43 -8.23 -13.89
C ILE A 134 0.93 -7.97 -12.48
N VAL A 135 2.22 -8.15 -12.23
CA VAL A 135 2.84 -7.80 -10.95
C VAL A 135 3.66 -6.53 -11.10
N GLU A 136 3.23 -5.49 -10.38
CA GLU A 136 3.91 -4.20 -10.33
C GLU A 136 4.63 -4.04 -8.99
N THR A 137 5.82 -3.43 -9.02
CA THR A 137 6.60 -3.13 -7.81
C THR A 137 6.83 -1.63 -7.66
N SER A 138 6.18 -1.00 -6.67
CA SER A 138 6.36 0.42 -6.34
C SER A 138 7.23 0.60 -5.10
N ILE A 139 8.03 1.67 -5.03
CA ILE A 139 8.78 2.05 -3.83
C ILE A 139 7.95 3.06 -3.04
N ILE A 140 7.84 2.85 -1.72
CA ILE A 140 7.16 3.74 -0.79
C ILE A 140 8.19 4.26 0.21
N ASP A 141 8.37 5.57 0.26
CA ASP A 141 9.29 6.21 1.20
C ASP A 141 8.62 6.43 2.56
N THR A 142 9.30 6.06 3.65
CA THR A 142 8.85 6.35 5.01
C THR A 142 9.35 7.73 5.47
N PRO A 143 8.51 8.55 6.14
CA PRO A 143 8.96 9.82 6.72
C PRO A 143 9.90 9.61 7.91
N HIS A 144 9.90 8.42 8.51
CA HIS A 144 10.67 8.02 9.69
C HIS A 144 12.08 7.50 9.35
N ARG A 145 12.77 8.24 8.47
CA ARG A 145 14.15 7.90 8.10
C ARG A 145 15.15 8.26 9.19
N PRO A 146 16.26 7.50 9.35
CA PRO A 146 17.32 7.88 10.26
C PRO A 146 17.89 9.24 9.86
N ARG A 147 17.95 10.15 10.85
CA ARG A 147 18.54 11.50 10.71
C ARG A 147 19.69 11.64 11.69
N GLY A 148 20.81 12.18 11.22
CA GLY A 148 22.01 12.41 12.03
C GLY A 148 22.98 11.22 12.05
N CYS A 149 23.96 11.27 12.93
CA CYS A 149 24.96 10.22 13.10
C CYS A 149 24.36 8.97 13.77
N ARG A 150 24.91 7.81 13.41
CA ARG A 150 24.60 6.51 14.04
C ARG A 150 25.17 6.51 15.46
N GLU A 151 24.36 6.10 16.42
CA GLU A 151 24.75 5.93 17.83
C GLU A 151 24.94 4.44 18.09
N TYR A 152 25.97 4.08 18.84
CA TYR A 152 26.28 2.69 19.16
C TYR A 152 26.39 2.54 20.68
N GLU A 153 25.77 1.50 21.22
CA GLU A 153 25.95 1.05 22.60
C GLU A 153 26.90 -0.15 22.59
N VAL A 154 27.87 -0.13 23.52
CA VAL A 154 28.75 -1.26 23.77
C VAL A 154 28.00 -2.21 24.70
N VAL A 155 27.69 -3.42 24.23
CA VAL A 155 27.12 -4.48 25.07
C VAL A 155 28.26 -5.34 25.58
N GLU A 156 28.48 -5.35 26.90
CA GLU A 156 29.44 -6.25 27.54
C GLU A 156 28.69 -7.50 28.04
N ASP A 157 28.89 -8.64 27.37
CA ASP A 157 28.39 -9.93 27.86
C ASP A 157 29.35 -10.48 28.94
N HIS A 158 29.10 -10.15 30.20
CA HIS A 158 29.81 -10.79 31.32
C HIS A 158 29.16 -12.13 31.67
N HIS A 159 29.80 -13.23 31.23
CA HIS A 159 29.67 -14.53 31.88
C HIS A 159 31.08 -15.09 32.13
N GLU A 160 31.53 -15.00 33.39
CA GLU A 160 32.77 -15.61 33.85
C GLU A 160 32.55 -17.10 34.12
N GLU A 161 33.19 -17.98 33.35
CA GLU A 161 33.67 -19.26 33.88
C GLU A 161 34.91 -19.73 33.07
N ASP A 162 35.97 -20.02 33.82
CA ASP A 162 37.21 -20.71 33.44
C ASP A 162 38.17 -20.07 32.42
N GLY A 163 39.03 -19.19 32.95
CA GLY A 163 40.49 -19.43 32.92
C GLY A 163 41.21 -19.50 31.57
N ARG A 164 40.64 -18.93 30.50
CA ARG A 164 41.34 -18.71 29.23
C ARG A 164 41.12 -17.28 28.75
N GLU A 165 42.20 -16.54 28.58
CA GLU A 165 42.19 -15.22 27.94
C GLU A 165 41.77 -15.38 26.47
N THR A 166 40.47 -15.26 26.20
CA THR A 166 39.97 -14.90 24.87
C THR A 166 39.66 -13.42 24.90
N LEU A 167 40.39 -12.63 24.11
CA LEU A 167 39.97 -11.27 23.73
C LEU A 167 38.58 -11.38 23.09
N GLN A 168 37.53 -11.14 23.86
CA GLN A 168 36.17 -11.06 23.34
C GLN A 168 35.96 -9.62 22.87
N GLU A 169 35.77 -9.47 21.56
CA GLU A 169 35.47 -8.19 20.93
C GLU A 169 34.12 -7.68 21.42
N ALA A 170 34.12 -6.52 22.07
CA ALA A 170 32.90 -5.85 22.48
C ALA A 170 31.99 -5.61 21.25
N MET A 171 30.78 -6.18 21.26
CA MET A 171 29.84 -6.01 20.15
C MET A 171 29.20 -4.61 20.23
N LEU A 172 29.40 -3.82 19.18
CA LEU A 172 28.72 -2.53 19.00
C LEU A 172 27.29 -2.79 18.48
N LYS A 173 26.28 -2.51 19.31
CA LYS A 173 24.88 -2.51 18.89
C LYS A 173 24.49 -1.11 18.46
N GLU A 174 24.08 -0.93 17.20
CA GLU A 174 23.52 0.34 16.73
C GLU A 174 22.23 0.63 17.50
N VAL A 175 22.17 1.75 18.20
CA VAL A 175 20.98 2.21 18.90
C VAL A 175 20.05 2.82 17.88
N VAL A 176 18.95 2.12 17.60
CA VAL A 176 17.92 2.66 16.72
C VAL A 176 17.14 3.73 17.50
N LYS A 177 17.14 4.96 16.98
CA LYS A 177 16.37 6.06 17.58
C LYS A 177 14.89 5.74 17.48
N SER A 178 14.14 6.01 18.54
CA SER A 178 12.70 5.68 18.64
C SER A 178 11.80 6.32 17.57
N ASN A 179 12.30 7.31 16.84
CA ASN A 179 11.60 7.97 15.73
C ASN A 179 11.94 7.41 14.34
N VAL A 180 12.77 6.36 14.28
CA VAL A 180 13.21 5.69 13.06
C VAL A 180 12.42 4.41 12.86
N ASP A 181 12.02 4.18 11.62
CA ASP A 181 11.34 2.95 11.20
C ASP A 181 12.37 1.81 11.13
N GLU A 182 12.21 0.83 12.01
CA GLU A 182 13.13 -0.30 12.19
C GLU A 182 13.03 -1.34 11.07
N ASP A 183 11.92 -1.39 10.33
CA ASP A 183 11.65 -2.38 9.28
C ASP A 183 11.98 -1.82 7.89
N ALA A 184 11.97 -0.50 7.73
CA ALA A 184 12.39 0.18 6.51
C ALA A 184 13.89 0.02 6.21
N ARG A 185 14.24 -0.05 4.92
CA ARG A 185 15.64 -0.16 4.46
C ARG A 185 15.94 0.83 3.34
N TRP A 186 17.22 1.15 3.16
CA TRP A 186 17.67 2.00 2.06
C TRP A 186 17.70 1.21 0.74
N ASN A 187 17.25 1.85 -0.33
CA ASN A 187 17.40 1.39 -1.71
C ASN A 187 17.84 2.56 -2.61
N LYS A 188 18.68 2.29 -3.60
CA LYS A 188 19.07 3.28 -4.62
C LYS A 188 18.44 2.91 -5.96
N LYS A 189 17.54 3.76 -6.47
CA LYS A 189 16.90 3.61 -7.78
C LYS A 189 17.07 4.90 -8.57
N MET A 190 17.51 4.79 -9.83
CA MET A 190 17.72 5.95 -10.72
C MET A 190 18.54 7.09 -10.04
N GLU A 191 19.66 6.73 -9.43
CA GLU A 191 20.55 7.62 -8.66
C GLU A 191 19.96 8.27 -7.40
N LYS A 192 18.67 8.12 -7.13
CA LYS A 192 18.02 8.60 -5.91
C LYS A 192 18.02 7.53 -4.83
N LEU A 193 18.23 7.98 -3.59
CA LEU A 193 18.15 7.15 -2.39
C LEU A 193 16.72 7.23 -1.83
N HIS A 194 16.14 6.06 -1.64
CA HIS A 194 14.82 5.84 -1.07
C HIS A 194 14.98 5.08 0.24
N PHE A 195 14.26 5.46 1.28
CA PHE A 195 14.25 4.76 2.57
C PHE A 195 12.82 4.40 2.89
N GLY A 196 12.53 3.11 2.95
CA GLY A 196 11.17 2.65 3.14
C GLY A 196 10.97 1.22 2.65
N TYR A 197 9.91 1.02 1.88
CA TYR A 197 9.37 -0.27 1.51
C TYR A 197 9.23 -0.44 0.00
N LYS A 198 9.11 -1.69 -0.44
CA LYS A 198 8.67 -2.10 -1.76
C LYS A 198 7.31 -2.76 -1.63
N ARG A 199 6.40 -2.37 -2.51
CA ARG A 199 5.05 -2.92 -2.56
C ARG A 199 4.87 -3.68 -3.86
N HIS A 200 4.51 -4.94 -3.74
CA HIS A 200 4.25 -5.87 -4.83
C HIS A 200 2.75 -6.02 -5.00
N THR A 201 2.21 -5.47 -6.07
CA THR A 201 0.77 -5.48 -6.35
C THR A 201 0.51 -6.42 -7.52
N VAL A 202 -0.35 -7.42 -7.33
CA VAL A 202 -0.82 -8.31 -8.38
C VAL A 202 -2.16 -7.78 -8.88
N THR A 203 -2.25 -7.49 -10.16
CA THR A 203 -3.44 -6.97 -10.83
C THR A 203 -3.85 -7.85 -11.99
N ASP A 204 -5.12 -7.77 -12.42
CA ASP A 204 -5.56 -8.32 -13.69
C ASP A 204 -5.33 -7.35 -14.86
N GLU A 205 -5.68 -7.73 -16.09
CA GLU A 205 -5.59 -6.88 -17.28
C GLU A 205 -6.37 -5.55 -17.18
N ASN A 206 -7.39 -5.50 -16.33
CA ASN A 206 -8.22 -4.32 -16.07
C ASN A 206 -7.67 -3.48 -14.91
N ARG A 207 -6.48 -3.81 -14.39
CA ARG A 207 -5.82 -3.20 -13.23
C ARG A 207 -6.57 -3.38 -11.91
N LEU A 208 -7.45 -4.37 -11.81
CA LEU A 208 -8.10 -4.75 -10.56
C LEU A 208 -7.12 -5.52 -9.70
N VAL A 209 -6.97 -5.12 -8.44
CA VAL A 209 -5.99 -5.69 -7.52
C VAL A 209 -6.47 -7.03 -6.99
N LEU A 210 -5.70 -8.07 -7.28
CA LEU A 210 -5.93 -9.43 -6.83
C LEU A 210 -5.28 -9.71 -5.48
N ALA A 211 -4.08 -9.18 -5.26
CA ALA A 211 -3.34 -9.32 -4.01
C ALA A 211 -2.25 -8.25 -3.90
N GLU A 212 -1.82 -7.98 -2.67
CA GLU A 212 -0.73 -7.05 -2.37
C GLU A 212 0.20 -7.65 -1.30
N GLU A 213 1.49 -7.32 -1.39
CA GLU A 213 2.51 -7.68 -0.42
C GLU A 213 3.49 -6.52 -0.26
N THR A 214 3.90 -6.20 0.97
CA THR A 214 4.87 -5.13 1.23
C THR A 214 6.11 -5.69 1.92
N THR A 215 7.28 -5.36 1.41
CA THR A 215 8.59 -5.78 1.90
C THR A 215 9.51 -4.57 2.10
N ALA A 216 10.64 -4.73 2.80
CA ALA A 216 11.62 -3.66 2.95
C ALA A 216 12.21 -3.22 1.60
N ALA A 217 12.55 -1.94 1.41
CA ALA A 217 12.91 -1.44 0.06
C ALA A 217 14.20 -2.06 -0.52
N ASN A 218 15.10 -2.61 0.30
CA ASN A 218 16.28 -3.32 -0.17
C ASN A 218 15.97 -4.72 -0.74
N GLU A 219 14.79 -5.27 -0.48
CA GLU A 219 14.38 -6.58 -0.93
C GLU A 219 14.21 -6.66 -2.45
N SER A 220 14.57 -7.80 -3.04
CA SER A 220 14.43 -8.00 -4.49
C SER A 220 13.00 -8.38 -4.84
N GLY A 221 12.39 -7.66 -5.78
CA GLY A 221 11.02 -7.95 -6.24
C GLY A 221 10.87 -9.35 -6.86
N ILE A 222 11.94 -9.91 -7.43
CA ILE A 222 11.93 -11.28 -7.98
C ILE A 222 11.79 -12.32 -6.86
N LYS A 223 12.46 -12.10 -5.71
CA LYS A 223 12.41 -13.03 -4.58
C LYS A 223 11.05 -13.04 -3.90
N HIS A 224 10.38 -11.90 -3.88
CA HIS A 224 9.07 -11.71 -3.24
C HIS A 224 7.90 -11.78 -4.22
N LEU A 225 8.11 -12.36 -5.41
CA LEU A 225 7.07 -12.55 -6.41
C LEU A 225 6.08 -13.66 -6.02
N GLU A 226 6.54 -14.69 -5.32
CA GLU A 226 5.71 -15.86 -5.00
C GLU A 226 4.60 -15.57 -3.98
N THR A 227 4.91 -14.81 -2.94
CA THR A 227 3.98 -14.50 -1.86
C THR A 227 2.69 -13.83 -2.35
N PRO A 228 2.75 -12.72 -3.13
CA PRO A 228 1.54 -12.08 -3.62
C PRO A 228 0.83 -12.93 -4.68
N LEU A 229 1.53 -13.75 -5.48
CA LEU A 229 0.89 -14.68 -6.43
C LEU A 229 0.11 -15.81 -5.73
N LYS A 230 0.65 -16.33 -4.62
CA LYS A 230 -0.05 -17.33 -3.77
C LYS A 230 -1.30 -16.71 -3.15
N LYS A 231 -1.20 -15.48 -2.61
CA LYS A 231 -2.36 -14.72 -2.11
C LYS A 231 -3.43 -14.51 -3.18
N ALA A 232 -3.04 -14.21 -4.42
CA ALA A 232 -3.98 -13.98 -5.52
C ALA A 232 -4.79 -15.23 -5.92
N GLY A 233 -4.35 -16.43 -5.52
CA GLY A 233 -5.07 -17.68 -5.78
C GLY A 233 -5.25 -17.99 -7.27
N LEU A 234 -4.22 -17.70 -8.07
CA LEU A 234 -4.25 -17.93 -9.52
C LEU A 234 -4.14 -19.44 -9.83
N PRO A 235 -4.91 -19.98 -10.80
CA PRO A 235 -4.78 -21.37 -11.21
C PRO A 235 -3.44 -21.60 -11.94
N GLN A 236 -2.94 -22.83 -11.81
CA GLN A 236 -1.61 -23.23 -12.28
C GLN A 236 -1.49 -23.15 -13.81
N GLY A 237 -0.32 -22.67 -14.30
CA GLY A 237 -0.01 -22.59 -15.73
C GLY A 237 -0.32 -21.24 -16.42
N ARG A 238 -0.65 -20.19 -15.66
CA ARG A 238 -0.93 -18.86 -16.22
C ARG A 238 0.33 -18.02 -16.49
N PRO A 239 0.33 -17.21 -17.56
CA PRO A 239 1.38 -16.22 -17.78
C PRO A 239 1.29 -15.13 -16.70
N VAL A 240 2.46 -14.78 -16.15
CA VAL A 240 2.62 -13.67 -15.20
C VAL A 240 3.55 -12.65 -15.85
N TYR A 241 3.08 -11.43 -15.98
CA TYR A 241 3.87 -10.31 -16.49
C TYR A 241 4.43 -9.54 -15.31
N ALA A 242 5.75 -9.45 -15.24
CA ALA A 242 6.44 -8.66 -14.23
C ALA A 242 7.57 -7.89 -14.89
N ASP A 243 7.82 -6.67 -14.43
CA ASP A 243 8.96 -5.88 -14.90
C ASP A 243 10.27 -6.57 -14.51
N LYS A 244 11.25 -6.55 -15.42
CA LYS A 244 12.62 -6.93 -15.09
C LYS A 244 13.20 -5.86 -14.17
N GLY A 245 13.27 -6.18 -12.87
CA GLY A 245 13.93 -5.36 -11.85
C GLY A 245 15.43 -5.24 -12.06
#